data_AF-A0A3G1TVJ8-F1
#
_entry.id   AF-A0A3G1TVJ8-F1
#
_cell.length_a   1.000
_cell.length_b   1.000
_cell.length_c   1.000
_cell.angle_alpha   90.00
_cell.angle_beta   90.00
_cell.angle_gamma   90.00
#
_symmetry.space_group_name_H-M   'P 1'
#
loop_
_entity.id
_entity.type
_entity.pdbx_description
1 polymer ?
#
loop_
_entity_poly.entity_id
_entity_poly.type
_entity_poly.pdbx_seq_one_letter_code
_entity_poly.pdbx_strand_id
1 'polypeptide(L)' 'TVESGKMTKDLALIIHGPKLSRERYLNTEEFIDAVADDLRARLSCKA' A
#
# COMPACT_ATOMS: atom_id res chain seq x y z
N THR A 1 -0.96 3.26 3.58
CA THR A 1 -0.10 3.70 2.46
C THR A 1 1.29 3.06 2.60
N VAL A 2 2.29 3.43 1.79
CA VAL A 2 3.60 2.74 1.76
C VAL A 2 4.23 2.58 3.15
N GLU A 3 4.13 3.59 4.01
CA GLU A 3 4.62 3.57 5.39
C GLU A 3 3.83 2.62 6.32
N SER A 4 2.60 2.27 5.94
CA SER A 4 1.75 1.29 6.63
C SER A 4 1.92 -0.14 6.08
N GLY A 5 2.96 -0.40 5.28
CA GLY A 5 3.24 -1.71 4.68
C GLY A 5 2.38 -2.06 3.46
N LYS A 6 1.52 -1.15 2.98
CA LYS A 6 0.75 -1.33 1.73
C LYS A 6 1.51 -0.70 0.59
N MET A 7 2.14 -1.49 -0.27
CA MET A 7 2.97 -1.01 -1.38
C MET A 7 2.93 -1.96 -2.58
N THR A 8 3.31 -1.46 -3.75
CA THR A 8 3.41 -2.28 -4.96
C THR A 8 4.71 -3.08 -4.98
N LYS A 9 4.77 -4.08 -5.88
CA LYS A 9 5.88 -5.03 -5.98
C LYS A 9 7.26 -4.36 -6.12
N ASP A 10 7.34 -3.25 -6.84
CA ASP A 10 8.60 -2.55 -7.11
C ASP A 10 9.22 -1.98 -5.82
N LEU A 11 8.39 -1.36 -4.98
CA LEU A 11 8.82 -0.83 -3.68
C LEU A 11 9.14 -1.95 -2.69
N ALA A 12 8.34 -3.03 -2.72
CA ALA A 12 8.57 -4.17 -1.84
C ALA A 12 9.87 -4.92 -2.18
N LEU A 13 10.25 -4.98 -3.45
CA LEU A 13 11.54 -5.55 -3.90
C LEU A 13 12.74 -4.73 -3.40
N ILE A 14 12.64 -3.41 -3.39
CA ILE A 14 13.72 -2.53 -2.89
C ILE A 14 13.93 -2.73 -1.39
N ILE A 15 12.85 -2.93 -0.62
CA ILE A 15 12.90 -3.03 0.85
C ILE A 15 13.22 -4.46 1.32
N HIS A 16 12.61 -5.48 0.71
CA HIS A 16 12.69 -6.88 1.17
C HIS A 16 13.63 -7.76 0.34
N GLY A 17 14.14 -7.25 -0.79
CA GLY A 17 15.02 -8.00 -1.67
C GLY A 17 14.33 -9.17 -2.38
N PRO A 18 15.10 -10.15 -2.89
CA PRO A 18 14.60 -11.21 -3.78
C PRO A 18 13.72 -12.26 -3.08
N LYS A 19 13.69 -12.30 -1.74
CA LYS A 19 12.83 -13.21 -0.96
C LYS A 19 11.46 -12.60 -0.66
N LEU A 20 10.85 -12.00 -1.68
CA LEU A 20 9.55 -11.34 -1.55
C LEU A 20 8.41 -12.36 -1.67
N SER A 21 7.56 -12.48 -0.64
CA SER A 21 6.28 -13.21 -0.71
C SER A 21 5.18 -12.36 -1.35
N ARG A 22 4.22 -13.00 -2.04
CA ARG A 22 3.03 -12.33 -2.61
C ARG A 22 2.24 -11.54 -1.57
N GLU A 23 2.32 -11.94 -0.31
CA GLU A 23 1.65 -11.32 0.84
C GLU A 23 2.24 -9.96 1.24
N ARG A 24 3.41 -9.60 0.69
CA ARG A 24 4.15 -8.37 1.05
C ARG A 24 3.90 -7.20 0.10
N TYR A 25 3.11 -7.41 -0.95
CA TYR A 25 2.78 -6.35 -1.90
C TYR A 25 1.34 -6.47 -2.39
N LEU A 26 0.78 -5.32 -2.77
CA LEU A 26 -0.53 -5.20 -3.37
C LEU A 26 -0.41 -5.14 -4.89
N ASN A 27 -1.46 -5.58 -5.57
CA ASN A 27 -1.63 -5.28 -6.98
C ASN A 27 -2.01 -3.78 -7.17
N THR A 28 -2.03 -3.32 -8.41
CA THR A 28 -2.28 -1.91 -8.72
C THR A 28 -3.66 -1.44 -8.23
N GLU A 29 -4.69 -2.26 -8.41
CA GLU A 29 -6.07 -1.94 -8.02
C GLU A 29 -6.22 -1.88 -6.50
N GLU A 30 -5.73 -2.91 -5.80
CA GLU A 30 -5.72 -2.99 -4.34
C GLU A 30 -4.95 -1.85 -3.69
N PHE A 31 -3.84 -1.41 -4.31
CA PHE A 31 -3.09 -0.26 -3.82
C PHE A 31 -3.88 1.04 -3.99
N ILE A 32 -4.54 1.23 -5.14
CA ILE A 32 -5.39 2.40 -5.40
C ILE A 32 -6.54 2.45 -4.40
N ASP A 33 -7.22 1.32 -4.17
CA ASP A 33 -8.32 1.23 -3.19
C ASP A 33 -7.83 1.55 -1.77
N ALA A 34 -6.68 1.00 -1.37
CA ALA A 34 -6.10 1.28 -0.07
C ALA A 34 -5.73 2.76 0.13
N VAL A 35 -5.29 3.45 -0.93
CA VAL A 35 -5.02 4.89 -0.91
C VAL A 35 -6.31 5.69 -0.84
N ALA A 36 -7.33 5.29 -1.59
CA ALA A 36 -8.63 5.94 -1.59
C ALA A 36 -9.32 5.83 -0.22
N ASP A 37 -9.24 4.67 0.43
CA ASP A 37 -9.78 4.45 1.77
C ASP A 37 -9.06 5.28 2.84
N ASP A 38 -7.73 5.33 2.79
CA ASP A 38 -6.94 6.18 3.69
C ASP A 38 -7.28 7.66 3.50
N LEU A 39 -7.41 8.11 2.25
CA LEU A 39 -7.80 9.48 1.93
C LEU A 39 -9.20 9.80 2.45
N ARG A 40 -10.18 8.91 2.23
CA ARG A 40 -11.55 9.08 2.74
C ARG A 40 -11.57 9.16 4.26
N ALA A 41 -10.86 8.28 4.97
CA ALA A 41 -10.77 8.29 6.42
C ALA A 41 -10.15 9.60 6.95
N ARG A 42 -9.14 10.13 6.27
CA ARG A 42 -8.49 11.40 6.66
C ARG A 42 -9.36 12.62 6.37
N LEU A 43 -10.17 12.58 5.31
CA LEU A 43 -11.08 13.67 4.95
C LEU A 43 -12.36 13.65 5.80
N SER A 44 -12.89 12.47 6.17
CA SER A 44 -14.07 12.35 7.03
C SER A 44 -13.82 12.78 8.47
N CYS A 45 -12.57 12.72 8.94
CA CYS A 45 -12.17 13.16 10.29
C CYS A 45 -11.86 14.67 10.39
N LYS A 46 -12.06 15.45 9.31
CA LYS A 46 -11.86 16.91 9.30
C LYS A 46 -13.16 17.73 9.33
N ALA A 47 -14.27 17.13 9.77
CA ALA A 47 -15.54 17.84 10.01
C ALA A 47 -15.66 18.27 11.47
#